data_AF-A0A1V6HC07-F1
#
_entry.id   AF-A0A1V6HC07-F1
#
_cell.length_a   1.000
_cell.length_b   1.000
_cell.length_c   1.000
_cell.angle_alpha   90.00
_cell.angle_beta   90.00
_cell.angle_gamma   90.00
#
_symmetry.space_group_name_H-M   'P 1'
#
loop_
_entity.id
_entity.type
_entity.pdbx_description
1 polymer ?
#
loop_
_entity_poly.entity_id
_entity_poly.type
_entity_poly.pdbx_seq_one_letter_code
_entity_poly.pdbx_strand_id
1 'polypeptide(L)'
;MIKILSSVSEGIKGGKHHIRAEIAIDSAAELTVEGFQNYHFTMGSIARDVSTGDFYGLGSDGTWKKQNSGFTPTDAQLDAMNSGIDSTKVEQIATNQSNIDGQQNATSSGGNGYALINGIRLYVASSAPTGDIPDGSVGVGW
;
A
#
# COMPACT_ATOMS: atom_id res chain seq x y z
N MET A 1 -24.63 25.02 -0.60
CA MET A 1 -24.39 26.11 0.35
C MET A 1 -22.90 26.39 0.36
N ILE A 2 -22.49 27.66 0.22
CA ILE A 2 -21.08 28.05 0.29
C ILE A 2 -20.76 28.53 1.71
N LYS A 3 -19.75 27.92 2.35
CA LYS A 3 -19.22 28.35 3.65
C LYS A 3 -17.72 28.60 3.56
N ILE A 4 -17.30 29.82 3.89
CA ILE A 4 -15.88 30.15 4.07
C ILE A 4 -15.44 29.58 5.41
N LEU A 5 -14.44 28.70 5.39
CA LEU A 5 -13.87 28.05 6.57
C LEU A 5 -12.72 28.88 7.14
N SER A 6 -11.85 29.36 6.25
CA SER A 6 -10.73 30.23 6.56
C SER A 6 -10.47 31.16 5.37
N SER A 7 -9.91 32.34 5.62
CA SER A 7 -9.57 33.28 4.56
C SER A 7 -8.50 34.28 4.95
N VAL A 8 -7.74 34.74 3.96
CA VAL A 8 -6.85 35.90 4.05
C VAL A 8 -7.39 37.01 3.15
N SER A 9 -7.48 38.23 3.68
CA SER A 9 -7.89 39.41 2.92
C SER A 9 -6.74 39.92 2.05
N GLU A 10 -7.01 40.13 0.76
CA GLU A 10 -6.08 40.70 -0.22
C GLU A 10 -6.50 42.12 -0.66
N GLY A 11 -7.56 42.67 -0.04
CA GLY A 11 -8.04 44.04 -0.26
C GLY A 11 -9.47 44.11 -0.79
N ILE A 12 -9.90 45.32 -1.17
CA ILE A 12 -11.22 45.58 -1.74
C ILE A 12 -11.04 46.13 -3.15
N LYS A 13 -11.69 45.52 -4.14
CA LYS A 13 -11.68 45.97 -5.55
C LYS A 13 -13.09 45.83 -6.11
N GLY A 14 -13.54 46.83 -6.87
CA GLY A 14 -14.89 46.82 -7.46
C GLY A 14 -16.02 46.65 -6.43
N GLY A 15 -15.82 47.09 -5.19
CA GLY A 15 -16.79 46.94 -4.10
C GLY A 15 -16.88 45.55 -3.46
N LYS A 16 -16.06 44.58 -3.90
CA LYS A 16 -15.98 43.23 -3.31
C LYS A 16 -14.71 43.06 -2.49
N HIS A 17 -14.77 42.24 -1.44
CA HIS A 17 -13.63 41.76 -0.68
C HIS A 17 -12.93 40.66 -1.49
N HIS A 18 -11.69 40.89 -1.86
CA HIS A 18 -10.86 39.89 -2.53
C HIS A 18 -10.18 39.05 -1.45
N ILE A 19 -10.44 37.75 -1.45
CA ILE A 19 -9.93 36.83 -0.42
C ILE A 19 -9.34 35.59 -1.05
N ARG A 20 -8.25 35.09 -0.46
CA ARG A 20 -7.81 33.71 -0.65
C ARG A 20 -8.42 32.86 0.44
N ALA A 21 -9.19 31.84 0.07
CA ALA A 21 -10.06 31.15 1.01
C ALA A 21 -9.97 29.63 0.92
N GLU A 22 -10.26 28.99 2.05
CA GLU A 22 -10.66 27.59 2.13
C GLU A 22 -12.18 27.54 2.32
N ILE A 23 -12.86 26.77 1.48
CA ILE A 23 -14.32 26.83 1.32
C ILE A 23 -14.92 25.42 1.40
N ALA A 24 -16.07 25.28 2.06
CA ALA A 24 -16.94 24.10 1.92
C ALA A 24 -18.11 24.44 1.00
N ILE A 25 -18.41 23.54 0.06
CA ILE A 25 -19.52 23.63 -0.90
C ILE A 25 -20.35 22.34 -0.85
N ASP A 26 -21.64 22.42 -1.17
CA ASP A 26 -22.51 21.23 -1.24
C ASP A 26 -22.28 20.44 -2.53
N SER A 27 -21.94 21.13 -3.63
CA SER A 27 -21.49 20.47 -4.85
C SER A 27 -20.59 21.37 -5.69
N ALA A 28 -19.77 20.78 -6.56
CA ALA A 28 -18.95 21.50 -7.54
C ALA A 28 -19.70 22.52 -8.41
N ALA A 29 -21.01 22.36 -8.61
CA ALA A 29 -21.83 23.31 -9.39
C ALA A 29 -21.94 24.70 -8.72
N GLU A 30 -21.59 24.81 -7.44
CA GLU A 30 -21.60 26.07 -6.69
C GLU A 30 -20.30 26.88 -6.87
N LEU A 31 -19.27 26.28 -7.46
CA LEU A 31 -18.00 26.97 -7.71
C LEU A 31 -18.16 27.96 -8.86
N THR A 32 -18.15 29.24 -8.52
CA THR A 32 -18.16 30.33 -9.49
C THR A 32 -16.85 31.12 -9.43
N VAL A 33 -16.45 31.66 -10.57
CA VAL A 33 -15.29 32.55 -10.70
C VAL A 33 -15.62 33.99 -10.26
N GLU A 34 -16.91 34.35 -10.27
CA GLU A 34 -17.40 35.67 -9.84
C GLU A 34 -17.39 35.86 -8.32
N GLY A 35 -17.20 34.75 -7.58
CA GLY A 35 -17.21 34.71 -6.13
C GLY A 35 -18.59 34.46 -5.54
N PHE A 36 -18.78 34.85 -4.29
CA PHE A 36 -20.01 34.62 -3.53
C PHE A 36 -20.35 35.85 -2.70
N GLN A 37 -21.56 36.38 -2.89
CA GLN A 37 -22.03 37.62 -2.24
C GLN A 37 -21.04 38.79 -2.42
N ASN A 38 -20.53 39.35 -1.33
CA ASN A 38 -19.57 40.46 -1.30
C ASN A 38 -18.11 39.99 -1.44
N TYR A 39 -17.86 38.70 -1.64
CA TYR A 39 -16.53 38.12 -1.73
C TYR A 39 -16.19 37.72 -3.16
N HIS A 40 -14.96 38.00 -3.56
CA HIS A 40 -14.33 37.47 -4.76
C HIS A 40 -13.18 36.54 -4.34
N PHE A 41 -13.20 35.30 -4.80
CA PHE A 41 -12.16 34.33 -4.49
C PHE A 41 -10.96 34.57 -5.42
N THR A 42 -9.78 34.72 -4.85
CA THR A 42 -8.55 34.91 -5.60
C THR A 42 -7.82 33.59 -5.83
N MET A 43 -6.95 33.58 -6.84
CA MET A 43 -6.16 32.42 -7.25
C MET A 43 -5.42 31.80 -6.05
N GLY A 44 -5.39 30.47 -6.01
CA GLY A 44 -4.87 29.72 -4.86
C GLY A 44 -5.90 29.45 -3.75
N SER A 45 -7.14 29.89 -3.91
CA SER A 45 -8.25 29.42 -3.07
C SER A 45 -8.53 27.94 -3.29
N ILE A 46 -9.00 27.25 -2.24
CA ILE A 46 -9.36 25.84 -2.28
C ILE A 46 -10.81 25.64 -1.83
N ALA A 47 -11.47 24.63 -2.39
CA ALA A 47 -12.81 24.24 -2.01
C ALA A 47 -12.89 22.72 -1.81
N ARG A 48 -13.67 22.31 -0.81
CA ARG A 48 -14.04 20.92 -0.54
C ARG A 48 -15.51 20.72 -0.84
N ASP A 49 -15.81 19.83 -1.78
CA ASP A 49 -17.15 19.32 -2.02
C ASP A 49 -17.51 18.36 -0.89
N VAL A 50 -18.45 18.74 -0.03
CA VAL A 50 -18.82 17.93 1.13
C VAL A 50 -19.67 16.72 0.75
N SER A 51 -20.26 16.71 -0.45
CA SER A 51 -21.08 15.60 -0.94
C SER A 51 -20.23 14.46 -1.52
N THR A 52 -19.17 14.79 -2.25
CA THR A 52 -18.29 13.80 -2.89
C THR A 52 -16.97 13.58 -2.16
N GLY A 53 -16.55 14.54 -1.33
CA GLY A 53 -15.21 14.58 -0.73
C GLY A 53 -14.12 15.12 -1.67
N ASP A 54 -14.48 15.56 -2.88
CA ASP A 54 -13.53 16.09 -3.84
C ASP A 54 -12.96 17.44 -3.41
N PHE A 55 -11.70 17.70 -3.80
CA PHE A 55 -11.05 18.99 -3.62
C PHE A 55 -10.94 19.73 -4.95
N TYR A 56 -11.09 21.05 -4.91
CA TYR A 56 -10.97 21.94 -6.04
C TYR A 56 -10.00 23.06 -5.70
N GLY A 57 -9.15 23.44 -6.65
CA GLY A 57 -8.26 24.60 -6.54
C GLY A 57 -8.62 25.64 -7.60
N LEU A 58 -8.64 26.92 -7.20
CA LEU A 58 -8.80 28.03 -8.14
C LEU A 58 -7.44 28.33 -8.79
N GLY A 59 -7.30 27.95 -10.06
CA GLY A 59 -6.06 28.08 -10.82
C GLY A 59 -5.69 29.51 -11.18
N SER A 60 -4.46 29.70 -11.66
CA SER A 60 -3.96 30.98 -12.19
C SER A 60 -4.65 31.42 -13.49
N ASP A 61 -5.45 30.56 -14.10
CA ASP A 61 -6.33 30.86 -15.23
C ASP A 61 -7.72 31.32 -14.75
N GLY A 62 -7.91 31.49 -13.44
CA GLY A 62 -9.18 31.89 -12.85
C GLY A 62 -10.24 30.79 -12.90
N THR A 63 -9.89 29.53 -13.18
CA THR A 63 -10.85 28.43 -13.28
C THR A 63 -10.72 27.47 -12.11
N TRP A 64 -11.84 27.00 -11.57
CA TRP A 64 -11.85 25.95 -10.55
C TRP A 64 -11.55 24.59 -11.20
N LYS A 65 -10.53 23.90 -10.68
CA LYS A 65 -10.10 22.58 -11.18
C LYS A 65 -10.16 21.55 -10.08
N LYS A 66 -10.83 20.44 -10.35
CA LYS A 66 -10.78 19.26 -9.49
C LYS A 66 -9.32 18.84 -9.31
N GLN A 67 -8.90 18.73 -8.07
CA GLN A 67 -7.60 18.17 -7.71
C GLN A 67 -7.76 16.66 -7.77
N ASN A 68 -7.15 16.04 -8.78
CA ASN A 68 -7.21 14.58 -8.90
C ASN A 68 -6.61 13.96 -7.64
N SER A 69 -7.44 13.13 -7.00
CA SER A 69 -7.09 12.37 -5.81
C SER A 69 -6.03 11.33 -6.17
N GLY A 70 -4.86 11.44 -5.55
CA GLY A 70 -3.91 10.34 -5.43
C GLY A 70 -2.97 10.15 -6.62
N PHE A 71 -1.74 9.75 -6.28
CA PHE A 71 -0.75 9.27 -7.23
C PHE A 71 -1.25 7.93 -7.82
N THR A 72 -1.42 7.88 -9.14
CA THR A 72 -1.54 6.62 -9.88
C THR A 72 -0.19 6.38 -10.56
N PRO A 73 0.59 5.36 -10.16
CA PRO A 73 1.86 5.08 -10.82
C PRO A 73 1.62 4.73 -12.29
N THR A 74 2.50 5.23 -13.16
CA THR A 74 2.59 4.74 -14.54
C THR A 74 3.15 3.32 -14.56
N ASP A 75 2.95 2.59 -15.66
CA ASP A 75 3.54 1.27 -15.84
C ASP A 75 5.07 1.30 -15.66
N ALA A 76 5.74 2.35 -16.17
CA ALA A 76 7.18 2.54 -15.98
C ALA A 76 7.58 2.75 -14.50
N GLN A 77 6.74 3.38 -13.69
CA GLN A 77 6.97 3.55 -12.26
C GLN A 77 6.71 2.24 -11.51
N LEU A 78 5.69 1.48 -11.92
CA LEU A 78 5.42 0.15 -11.40
C LEU A 78 6.58 -0.80 -11.72
N ASP A 79 7.11 -0.74 -12.94
CA ASP A 79 8.28 -1.49 -13.38
C ASP A 79 9.54 -1.09 -12.58
N ALA A 80 9.75 0.20 -12.34
CA ALA A 80 10.86 0.67 -11.51
C ALA A 80 10.77 0.16 -10.06
N MET A 81 9.56 0.12 -9.48
CA MET A 81 9.32 -0.47 -8.17
C MET A 81 9.58 -1.97 -8.15
N ASN A 82 9.23 -2.67 -9.23
CA ASN A 82 9.40 -4.12 -9.38
C ASN A 82 10.78 -4.53 -9.92
N SER A 83 11.62 -3.60 -10.40
CA SER A 83 12.89 -3.88 -11.08
C SER A 83 13.90 -4.67 -10.23
N GLY A 84 13.78 -4.59 -8.91
CA GLY A 84 14.59 -5.39 -7.98
C GLY A 84 14.12 -6.84 -7.80
N ILE A 85 12.95 -7.20 -8.31
CA ILE A 85 12.35 -8.54 -8.28
C ILE A 85 12.47 -9.10 -9.70
N ASP A 86 13.58 -9.77 -9.99
CA ASP A 86 13.74 -10.50 -11.24
C ASP A 86 13.25 -11.95 -11.10
N SER A 87 13.06 -12.64 -12.23
CA SER A 87 12.63 -14.04 -12.25
C SER A 87 13.60 -14.95 -11.50
N THR A 88 14.88 -14.61 -11.42
CA THR A 88 15.90 -15.42 -10.72
C THR A 88 15.68 -15.41 -9.21
N LYS A 89 15.28 -14.27 -8.63
CA LYS A 89 14.92 -14.16 -7.22
C LYS A 89 13.62 -14.89 -6.91
N VAL A 90 12.64 -14.82 -7.82
CA VAL A 90 11.38 -15.56 -7.70
C VAL A 90 11.63 -17.08 -7.74
N GLU A 91 12.47 -17.53 -8.67
CA GLU A 91 12.90 -18.94 -8.77
C GLU A 91 13.69 -19.39 -7.54
N GLN A 92 14.58 -18.54 -7.00
CA GLN A 92 15.32 -18.85 -5.79
C GLN A 92 14.41 -18.98 -4.56
N ILE A 93 13.41 -18.11 -4.42
CA ILE A 93 12.40 -18.20 -3.35
C ILE A 93 11.61 -19.51 -3.48
N ALA A 94 11.18 -19.85 -4.69
CA ALA A 94 10.47 -21.11 -4.96
C ALA A 94 11.33 -22.34 -4.61
N THR A 95 12.62 -22.30 -4.96
CA THR A 95 13.58 -23.37 -4.62
C THR A 95 13.77 -23.51 -3.12
N ASN A 96 13.94 -22.39 -2.41
CA ASN A 96 14.09 -22.39 -0.96
C ASN A 96 12.85 -22.95 -0.25
N GLN A 97 11.65 -22.63 -0.74
CA GLN A 97 10.40 -23.20 -0.21
C GLN A 97 10.34 -24.72 -0.41
N SER A 98 10.64 -25.21 -1.61
CA SER A 98 10.67 -26.65 -1.89
C SER A 98 11.67 -27.41 -1.00
N ASN A 99 12.81 -26.79 -0.67
CA ASN A 99 13.81 -27.40 0.22
C ASN A 99 13.31 -27.49 1.66
N ILE A 100 12.63 -26.45 2.15
CA ILE A 100 12.01 -26.44 3.48
C ILE A 100 10.92 -27.52 3.54
N ASP A 101 10.05 -27.59 2.54
CA ASP A 101 8.97 -28.57 2.46
C ASP A 101 9.52 -29.99 2.38
N GLY A 102 10.58 -30.22 1.60
CA GLY A 102 11.25 -31.52 1.49
C GLY A 102 11.89 -31.98 2.82
N GLN A 103 12.50 -31.06 3.58
CA GLN A 103 13.04 -31.36 4.91
C GLN A 103 11.93 -31.65 5.93
N GLN A 104 10.76 -31.01 5.81
CA GLN A 104 9.59 -31.27 6.65
C GLN A 104 8.82 -32.54 6.25
N ASN A 105 9.00 -33.07 5.04
CA ASN A 105 8.25 -34.23 4.55
C ASN A 105 9.06 -35.54 4.55
N ALA A 106 10.38 -35.47 4.73
CA ALA A 106 11.22 -36.63 5.07
C ALA A 106 10.80 -37.31 6.39
N THR A 107 9.98 -36.64 7.20
CA THR A 107 9.33 -37.17 8.41
C THR A 107 8.10 -38.06 8.15
N SER A 108 7.58 -38.17 6.92
CA SER A 108 6.24 -38.74 6.68
C SER A 108 6.20 -40.03 5.86
N SER A 109 7.28 -40.40 5.15
CA SER A 109 7.21 -41.45 4.12
C SER A 109 7.91 -42.74 4.56
N GLY A 110 7.31 -43.46 5.52
CA GLY A 110 7.27 -44.93 5.66
C GLY A 110 8.51 -45.81 5.41
N GLY A 111 9.71 -45.24 5.30
CA GLY A 111 10.95 -45.93 4.97
C GLY A 111 12.04 -45.65 6.00
N ASN A 112 13.06 -46.51 6.04
CA ASN A 112 14.18 -46.33 6.95
C ASN A 112 14.90 -45.02 6.62
N GLY A 113 14.98 -44.09 7.58
CA GLY A 113 15.50 -42.76 7.31
C GLY A 113 15.75 -41.92 8.56
N TYR A 114 16.44 -40.79 8.35
CA TYR A 114 16.71 -39.82 9.40
C TYR A 114 15.77 -38.62 9.27
N ALA A 115 15.16 -38.23 10.39
CA ALA A 115 14.38 -37.01 10.54
C ALA A 115 15.13 -36.05 11.46
N LEU A 116 15.12 -34.75 11.14
CA LEU A 116 15.63 -33.71 12.04
C LEU A 116 14.44 -33.02 12.70
N ILE A 117 14.25 -33.28 14.00
CA ILE A 117 13.12 -32.72 14.76
C ILE A 117 13.69 -31.85 15.87
N ASN A 118 13.47 -30.53 15.81
CA ASN A 118 13.96 -29.56 16.79
C ASN A 118 15.49 -29.66 17.04
N GLY A 119 16.27 -29.90 15.99
CA GLY A 119 17.73 -30.04 16.08
C GLY A 119 18.23 -31.43 16.54
N ILE A 120 17.33 -32.37 16.84
CA ILE A 120 17.65 -33.76 17.18
C ILE A 120 17.55 -34.62 15.91
N ARG A 121 18.56 -35.46 15.66
CA ARG A 121 18.50 -36.51 14.63
C ARG A 121 17.78 -37.73 15.18
N LEU A 122 16.60 -38.03 14.64
CA LEU A 122 15.83 -39.23 14.92
C LEU A 122 16.00 -40.22 13.77
N TYR A 123 16.43 -41.45 14.06
CA TYR A 123 16.43 -42.53 13.09
C TYR A 123 15.14 -43.34 13.23
N VAL A 124 14.35 -43.39 12.16
CA VAL A 124 13.10 -44.17 12.11
C VAL A 124 13.32 -45.36 11.20
N ALA A 125 13.08 -46.57 11.71
CA ALA A 125 13.21 -47.81 10.96
C ALA A 125 11.92 -48.63 11.04
N SER A 126 11.58 -49.27 9.93
CA SER A 126 10.44 -50.20 9.79
C SER A 126 10.73 -51.60 10.36
N SER A 127 11.98 -51.85 10.76
CA SER A 127 12.46 -53.06 11.42
C SER A 127 13.37 -52.69 12.59
N ALA A 128 13.54 -53.60 13.55
CA ALA A 128 14.46 -53.39 14.67
C ALA A 128 15.86 -52.98 14.15
N PRO A 129 16.46 -51.92 14.69
CA PRO A 129 17.79 -51.49 14.27
C PRO A 129 18.81 -52.57 14.66
N THR A 130 19.40 -53.23 13.66
CA THR A 130 20.51 -54.17 13.85
C THR A 130 21.82 -53.49 13.44
N GLY A 131 22.67 -53.14 14.41
CA GLY A 131 23.97 -52.50 14.18
C GLY A 131 24.23 -51.29 15.08
N ASP A 132 25.42 -50.70 14.95
CA ASP A 132 25.83 -49.52 15.70
C ASP A 132 24.97 -48.31 15.27
N ILE A 133 24.12 -47.84 16.18
CA ILE A 133 23.38 -46.59 16.00
C ILE A 133 24.38 -45.43 16.18
N PRO A 134 24.52 -44.49 15.22
CA PRO A 134 25.45 -43.38 15.35
C PRO A 134 25.23 -42.56 16.61
N ASP A 135 26.33 -42.18 17.27
CA ASP A 135 26.32 -41.41 18.52
C ASP A 135 25.44 -40.15 18.42
N GLY A 136 24.57 -39.97 19.42
CA GLY A 136 23.56 -38.91 19.48
C GLY A 136 22.19 -39.24 18.84
N SER A 137 21.94 -40.47 18.38
CA SER A 137 20.63 -40.88 17.87
C SER A 137 19.87 -41.73 18.89
N VAL A 138 18.55 -41.55 19.01
CA VAL A 138 17.67 -42.39 19.84
C VAL A 138 16.94 -43.38 18.94
N GLY A 139 17.11 -44.67 19.18
CA GLY A 139 16.33 -45.72 18.52
C GLY A 139 15.03 -45.99 19.27
N VAL A 140 13.90 -45.93 18.56
CA VAL A 140 12.59 -46.38 19.06
C VAL A 140 12.06 -47.44 18.10
N GLY A 141 11.79 -48.63 18.61
CA GLY A 141 11.23 -49.75 17.84
C GLY A 141 10.06 -50.39 18.60
N TRP A 142 9.14 -50.98 17.86
CA TRP A 142 8.08 -51.86 18.34
C TRP A 142 8.37 -53.31 17.96
#